data_AF-A0AAW1PA78-F1
#
_entry.id   AF-A0AAW1PA78-F1
#
_cell.length_a   1.000
_cell.length_b   1.000
_cell.length_c   1.000
_cell.angle_alpha   90.00
_cell.angle_beta   90.00
_cell.angle_gamma   90.00
#
_symmetry.space_group_name_H-M   'P 1'
#
loop_
_entity.id
_entity.type
_entity.pdbx_description
1 polymer ?
#
loop_
_entity_poly.entity_id
_entity_poly.type
_entity_poly.pdbx_seq_one_letter_code
_entity_poly.pdbx_strand_id
1 'polypeptide(L)'
;MIRGPAAVEAVATIQRLQLFAAVFQAPPTAASLLGPDYGLPCLAVMTAAAQLLDAIECKAQQPAFEEDERCMALMAALLLPLRSATVSMGKGSKKGAPLAAWIIKEAIKWPNKDTDGVTLLHSLAPGLLDISNSLQAGVAAEGEQGWVVRAQLGQVLRRLGKAHLLRPGLVVASLLSMPEARPLGVQHAAGSSPEAAHSPGPTSSQTQDDSASRLECYNRLDAAMASFGLQGCWDWRPLLDGKEVMQAANLTKGGPELGKLTGLVLDFQLSHPQATKEDAIAWLQQQINEAPG
;
A
#
# COMPACT_ATOMS: atom_id res chain seq x y z
N MET A 1 -18.43 -14.78 -2.64
CA MET A 1 -17.21 -15.28 -3.28
C MET A 1 -15.98 -14.93 -2.46
N ILE A 2 -15.50 -13.67 -2.46
CA ILE A 2 -14.24 -13.30 -1.78
C ILE A 2 -14.38 -13.24 -0.25
N ARG A 3 -15.58 -12.92 0.27
CA ARG A 3 -15.92 -13.06 1.70
C ARG A 3 -16.16 -14.52 2.15
N GLY A 4 -16.07 -15.50 1.24
CA GLY A 4 -16.32 -16.91 1.58
C GLY A 4 -15.08 -17.59 2.16
N PRO A 5 -15.25 -18.74 2.85
CA PRO A 5 -14.14 -19.46 3.47
C PRO A 5 -13.09 -19.99 2.48
N ALA A 6 -13.51 -20.25 1.23
CA ALA A 6 -12.66 -20.78 0.16
C ALA A 6 -12.49 -19.76 -0.98
N ALA A 7 -12.18 -18.51 -0.65
CA ALA A 7 -12.10 -17.40 -1.61
C ALA A 7 -11.15 -17.68 -2.79
N VAL A 8 -9.95 -18.21 -2.52
CA VAL A 8 -8.96 -18.53 -3.55
C VAL A 8 -9.46 -19.63 -4.49
N GLU A 9 -10.04 -20.70 -3.95
CA GLU A 9 -10.59 -21.80 -4.76
C GLU A 9 -11.75 -21.35 -5.64
N ALA A 10 -12.58 -20.44 -5.14
CA ALA A 10 -13.68 -19.87 -5.91
C ALA A 10 -13.15 -19.07 -7.11
N VAL A 11 -12.14 -18.20 -6.91
CA VAL A 11 -11.52 -17.45 -8.01
C VAL A 11 -10.73 -18.37 -8.95
N ALA A 12 -10.04 -19.39 -8.43
CA ALA A 12 -9.36 -20.40 -9.24
C ALA A 12 -10.33 -21.17 -10.14
N THR A 13 -11.51 -21.52 -9.62
CA THR A 13 -12.58 -22.15 -10.39
C THR A 13 -13.10 -21.23 -11.49
N ILE A 14 -13.31 -19.95 -11.18
CA ILE A 14 -13.72 -18.94 -12.18
C ILE A 14 -12.67 -18.79 -13.28
N GLN A 15 -11.39 -18.75 -12.92
CA GLN A 15 -10.28 -18.68 -13.88
C GLN A 15 -10.23 -19.94 -14.75
N ARG A 16 -10.35 -21.14 -14.16
CA ARG A 16 -10.35 -22.42 -14.88
C ARG A 16 -11.51 -22.54 -15.87
N LEU A 17 -12.67 -21.99 -15.52
CA LEU A 17 -13.85 -21.93 -16.38
C LEU A 17 -13.80 -20.79 -17.40
N GLN A 18 -12.71 -20.02 -17.46
CA GLN A 18 -12.55 -18.86 -18.37
C GLN A 18 -13.62 -17.77 -18.14
N LEU A 19 -14.11 -17.66 -16.90
CA LEU A 19 -15.14 -16.69 -16.51
C LEU A 19 -14.55 -15.47 -15.81
N PHE A 20 -13.22 -15.38 -15.64
CA PHE A 20 -12.59 -14.28 -14.90
C PHE A 20 -12.93 -12.92 -15.50
N ALA A 21 -12.76 -12.75 -16.82
CA ALA A 21 -13.06 -11.50 -17.49
C ALA A 21 -14.57 -11.17 -17.53
N ALA A 22 -15.44 -12.15 -17.26
CA ALA A 22 -16.87 -11.92 -17.12
C ALA A 22 -17.24 -11.49 -15.68
N VAL A 23 -16.60 -12.08 -14.66
CA VAL A 23 -16.84 -11.76 -13.24
C VAL A 23 -16.16 -10.47 -12.81
N PHE A 24 -14.92 -10.25 -13.25
CA PHE A 24 -14.11 -9.06 -12.98
C PHE A 24 -14.06 -8.16 -14.21
N GLN A 25 -15.23 -7.96 -14.83
CA GLN A 25 -15.34 -7.30 -16.11
C GLN A 25 -14.62 -5.95 -16.09
N ALA A 26 -13.76 -5.70 -17.08
CA ALA A 26 -13.19 -4.38 -17.34
C ALA A 26 -13.99 -3.70 -18.47
N PRO A 27 -14.07 -2.36 -18.49
CA PRO A 27 -14.68 -1.66 -19.61
C PRO A 27 -13.86 -1.93 -20.90
N PRO A 28 -14.50 -1.93 -22.09
CA PRO A 28 -13.85 -2.36 -23.34
C PRO A 28 -12.52 -1.65 -23.65
N THR A 29 -12.41 -0.37 -23.29
CA THR A 29 -11.20 0.45 -23.48
C THR A 29 -10.02 0.01 -22.61
N ALA A 30 -10.29 -0.51 -21.42
CA ALA A 30 -9.26 -1.04 -20.53
C ALA A 30 -8.97 -2.51 -20.84
N ALA A 31 -10.01 -3.31 -21.13
CA ALA A 31 -9.89 -4.74 -21.40
C ALA A 31 -8.90 -5.06 -22.53
N SER A 32 -8.85 -4.23 -23.58
CA SER A 32 -7.91 -4.40 -24.70
C SER A 32 -6.44 -4.27 -24.29
N LEU A 33 -6.14 -3.55 -23.20
CA LEU A 33 -4.77 -3.33 -22.70
C LEU A 33 -4.33 -4.40 -21.69
N LEU A 34 -5.26 -5.18 -21.13
CA LEU A 34 -4.97 -6.18 -20.11
C LEU A 34 -4.53 -7.53 -20.71
N GLY A 35 -4.90 -7.80 -21.96
CA GLY A 35 -4.75 -9.12 -22.58
C GLY A 35 -5.86 -10.10 -22.16
N PRO A 36 -6.02 -11.24 -22.86
CA PRO A 36 -7.12 -12.18 -22.62
C PRO A 36 -7.02 -12.91 -21.27
N ASP A 37 -5.80 -13.13 -20.77
CA ASP A 37 -5.53 -13.96 -19.59
C ASP A 37 -5.10 -13.15 -18.36
N TYR A 38 -5.51 -11.88 -18.26
CA TYR A 38 -5.14 -11.01 -17.14
C TYR A 38 -5.61 -11.55 -15.77
N GLY A 39 -6.54 -12.50 -15.74
CA GLY A 39 -6.95 -13.21 -14.53
C GLY A 39 -5.88 -14.13 -13.94
N LEU A 40 -4.95 -14.65 -14.74
CA LEU A 40 -3.86 -15.51 -14.24
C LEU A 40 -2.93 -14.80 -13.25
N PRO A 41 -2.30 -13.66 -13.58
CA PRO A 41 -1.49 -12.93 -12.61
C PRO A 41 -2.31 -12.46 -11.40
N CYS A 42 -3.57 -12.08 -11.59
CA CYS A 42 -4.48 -11.72 -10.49
C CYS A 42 -4.65 -12.88 -9.49
N LEU A 43 -4.95 -14.09 -10.00
CA LEU A 43 -5.11 -15.29 -9.17
C LEU A 43 -3.80 -15.68 -8.49
N ALA A 44 -2.67 -15.58 -9.19
CA ALA A 44 -1.36 -15.90 -8.62
C ALA A 44 -1.04 -15.02 -7.41
N VAL A 45 -1.26 -13.70 -7.53
CA VAL A 45 -1.04 -12.75 -6.42
C VAL A 45 -2.02 -12.99 -5.27
N MET A 46 -3.30 -13.27 -5.55
CA MET A 46 -4.28 -13.62 -4.52
C MET A 46 -3.91 -14.92 -3.78
N THR A 47 -3.39 -15.91 -4.50
CA THR A 47 -2.94 -17.18 -3.91
C THR A 47 -1.74 -16.97 -3.00
N ALA A 48 -0.75 -16.20 -3.44
CA ALA A 48 0.41 -15.84 -2.62
C ALA A 48 0.01 -15.03 -1.37
N ALA A 49 -1.02 -14.17 -1.47
CA ALA A 49 -1.57 -13.46 -0.33
C ALA A 49 -2.18 -14.40 0.71
N ALA A 50 -2.98 -15.39 0.28
CA ALA A 50 -3.55 -16.39 1.18
C ALA A 50 -2.47 -17.21 1.88
N GLN A 51 -1.45 -17.65 1.14
CA GLN A 51 -0.30 -18.36 1.73
C GLN A 51 0.47 -17.51 2.73
N LEU A 52 0.64 -16.22 2.46
CA LEU A 52 1.30 -15.29 3.37
C LEU A 52 0.48 -15.08 4.65
N LEU A 53 -0.84 -14.89 4.53
CA LEU A 53 -1.75 -14.78 5.67
C LEU A 53 -1.65 -16.01 6.58
N ASP A 54 -1.73 -17.20 5.99
CA ASP A 54 -1.65 -18.46 6.74
C ASP A 54 -0.26 -18.62 7.39
N ALA A 55 0.82 -18.20 6.72
CA ALA A 55 2.18 -18.25 7.27
C ALA A 55 2.40 -17.28 8.44
N ILE A 56 1.79 -16.09 8.39
CA ILE A 56 1.80 -15.12 9.49
C ILE A 56 1.07 -15.71 10.70
N GLU A 57 -0.12 -16.27 10.49
CA GLU A 57 -0.94 -16.87 11.55
C GLU A 57 -0.28 -18.11 12.18
N CYS A 58 0.45 -18.92 11.39
CA CYS A 58 1.16 -20.09 11.92
C CYS A 58 2.40 -19.74 12.76
N LYS A 59 3.08 -18.62 12.48
CA LYS A 59 4.35 -18.28 13.17
C LYS A 59 4.18 -17.33 14.35
N ALA A 60 3.08 -16.59 14.43
CA ALA A 60 3.00 -15.45 15.33
C ALA A 60 2.22 -15.75 16.62
N GLN A 61 2.65 -15.17 17.75
CA GLN A 61 1.78 -14.88 18.90
C GLN A 61 0.77 -13.75 18.62
N GLN A 62 0.62 -13.33 17.36
CA GLN A 62 -0.32 -12.29 16.93
C GLN A 62 -1.74 -12.87 16.84
N PRO A 63 -2.79 -12.06 17.04
CA PRO A 63 -4.15 -12.51 16.79
C PRO A 63 -4.32 -12.89 15.31
N ALA A 64 -5.19 -13.88 15.05
CA ALA A 64 -5.61 -14.23 13.70
C ALA A 64 -6.16 -12.98 12.97
N PHE A 65 -6.12 -12.99 11.64
CA PHE A 65 -6.75 -11.92 10.87
C PHE A 65 -8.27 -11.97 11.07
N GLU A 66 -8.88 -10.82 11.32
CA GLU A 66 -10.34 -10.74 11.30
C GLU A 66 -10.86 -11.02 9.88
N GLU A 67 -12.10 -11.49 9.77
CA GLU A 67 -12.70 -11.85 8.48
C GLU A 67 -12.65 -10.68 7.48
N ASP A 68 -12.93 -9.46 7.95
CA ASP A 68 -12.86 -8.26 7.12
C ASP A 68 -11.42 -7.91 6.71
N GLU A 69 -10.42 -8.11 7.57
CA GLU A 69 -9.00 -7.90 7.23
C GLU A 69 -8.54 -8.90 6.17
N ARG A 70 -8.84 -10.19 6.37
CA ARG A 70 -8.50 -11.25 5.43
C ARG A 70 -9.16 -11.01 4.08
N CYS A 71 -10.45 -10.68 4.08
CA CYS A 71 -11.19 -10.34 2.87
C CYS A 71 -10.59 -9.14 2.14
N MET A 72 -10.22 -8.07 2.87
CA MET A 72 -9.59 -6.88 2.31
C MET A 72 -8.24 -7.18 1.68
N ALA A 73 -7.38 -7.94 2.37
CA ALA A 73 -6.07 -8.36 1.87
C ALA A 73 -6.20 -9.18 0.58
N LEU A 74 -7.14 -10.14 0.54
CA LEU A 74 -7.36 -11.00 -0.63
C LEU A 74 -7.92 -10.22 -1.83
N MET A 75 -8.86 -9.30 -1.63
CA MET A 75 -9.38 -8.46 -2.71
C MET A 75 -8.31 -7.51 -3.25
N ALA A 76 -7.57 -6.85 -2.35
CA ALA A 76 -6.50 -5.95 -2.75
C ALA A 76 -5.39 -6.70 -3.48
N ALA A 77 -5.01 -7.90 -3.03
CA ALA A 77 -4.05 -8.76 -3.71
C ALA A 77 -4.55 -9.18 -5.11
N LEU A 78 -5.80 -9.62 -5.22
CA LEU A 78 -6.39 -10.06 -6.49
C LEU A 78 -6.33 -8.98 -7.56
N LEU A 79 -6.61 -7.73 -7.21
CA LEU A 79 -6.63 -6.61 -8.15
C LEU A 79 -5.31 -5.83 -8.21
N LEU A 80 -4.28 -6.27 -7.46
CA LEU A 80 -2.99 -5.58 -7.40
C LEU A 80 -2.32 -5.43 -8.78
N PRO A 81 -2.35 -6.42 -9.68
CA PRO A 81 -1.79 -6.26 -11.03
C PRO A 81 -2.49 -5.15 -11.84
N LEU A 82 -3.73 -4.79 -11.50
CA LEU A 82 -4.52 -3.78 -12.21
C LEU A 82 -4.33 -2.35 -11.66
N ARG A 83 -3.50 -2.15 -10.63
CA ARG A 83 -3.38 -0.89 -9.87
C ARG A 83 -3.01 0.34 -10.69
N SER A 84 -2.32 0.18 -11.82
CA SER A 84 -1.88 1.30 -12.67
C SER A 84 -2.79 1.51 -13.89
N ALA A 85 -3.73 0.60 -14.15
CA ALA A 85 -4.68 0.75 -15.23
C ALA A 85 -5.78 1.76 -14.85
N THR A 86 -6.23 2.54 -15.82
CA THR A 86 -7.28 3.55 -15.62
C THR A 86 -8.40 3.42 -16.63
N VAL A 87 -9.58 3.86 -16.24
CA VAL A 87 -10.77 3.91 -17.09
C VAL A 87 -10.99 5.34 -17.56
N SER A 88 -11.08 5.52 -18.88
CA SER A 88 -11.43 6.82 -19.46
C SER A 88 -12.87 7.19 -19.12
N MET A 89 -13.03 8.31 -18.42
CA MET A 89 -14.34 8.85 -18.01
C MET A 89 -14.72 9.98 -18.97
N GLY A 90 -15.10 9.64 -20.20
CA GLY A 90 -15.69 10.55 -21.19
C GLY A 90 -14.82 11.76 -21.61
N LYS A 91 -15.39 12.60 -22.48
CA LYS A 91 -14.71 13.76 -23.08
C LYS A 91 -14.73 14.93 -22.08
N GLY A 92 -13.73 15.00 -21.19
CA GLY A 92 -13.56 16.14 -20.26
C GLY A 92 -12.87 15.83 -18.93
N SER A 93 -12.75 14.56 -18.53
CA SER A 93 -12.02 14.20 -17.31
C SER A 93 -10.51 14.16 -17.55
N LYS A 94 -9.73 14.99 -16.83
CA LYS A 94 -8.26 15.02 -16.88
C LYS A 94 -7.59 13.79 -16.24
N LYS A 95 -8.29 13.02 -15.41
CA LYS A 95 -7.78 11.78 -14.79
C LYS A 95 -8.83 10.68 -14.90
N GLY A 96 -8.44 9.54 -15.47
CA GLY A 96 -9.28 8.35 -15.47
C GLY A 96 -9.47 7.80 -14.06
N ALA A 97 -10.55 7.06 -13.83
CA ALA A 97 -10.76 6.37 -12.56
C ALA A 97 -9.85 5.12 -12.48
N PRO A 98 -9.35 4.72 -11.29
CA PRO A 98 -8.58 3.47 -11.16
C PRO A 98 -9.41 2.26 -11.61
N LEU A 99 -8.83 1.39 -12.44
CA LEU A 99 -9.54 0.23 -12.98
C LEU A 99 -10.00 -0.72 -11.86
N ALA A 100 -9.14 -1.00 -10.88
CA ALA A 100 -9.50 -1.84 -9.74
C ALA A 100 -10.75 -1.30 -9.02
N ALA A 101 -10.81 0.02 -8.79
CA ALA A 101 -11.98 0.66 -8.18
C ALA A 101 -13.24 0.55 -9.04
N TRP A 102 -13.10 0.65 -10.37
CA TRP A 102 -14.21 0.46 -11.31
C TRP A 102 -14.74 -0.98 -11.23
N ILE A 103 -13.87 -1.98 -11.28
CA ILE A 103 -14.24 -3.41 -11.23
C ILE A 103 -14.99 -3.72 -9.94
N ILE A 104 -14.47 -3.23 -8.81
CA ILE A 104 -15.11 -3.44 -7.50
C ILE A 104 -16.51 -2.83 -7.46
N LYS A 105 -16.70 -1.62 -8.01
CA LYS A 105 -17.99 -0.91 -8.00
C LYS A 105 -19.00 -1.49 -8.98
N GLU A 106 -18.59 -1.71 -10.23
CA GLU A 106 -19.51 -2.05 -11.32
C GLU A 106 -19.74 -3.56 -11.44
N ALA A 107 -18.68 -4.37 -11.31
CA ALA A 107 -18.77 -5.81 -11.50
C ALA A 107 -19.05 -6.55 -10.18
N ILE A 108 -18.29 -6.25 -9.12
CA ILE A 108 -18.39 -6.95 -7.84
C ILE A 108 -19.47 -6.34 -6.91
N LYS A 109 -19.76 -5.05 -7.07
CA LYS A 109 -20.74 -4.27 -6.29
C LYS A 109 -20.46 -4.24 -4.78
N TRP A 110 -19.20 -4.08 -4.39
CA TRP A 110 -18.84 -3.86 -2.99
C TRP A 110 -19.15 -2.44 -2.50
N PRO A 111 -19.25 -2.22 -1.17
CA PRO A 111 -19.41 -0.89 -0.60
C PRO A 111 -18.30 0.08 -1.02
N ASN A 112 -18.64 1.37 -1.10
CA ASN A 112 -17.67 2.43 -1.42
C ASN A 112 -16.48 2.43 -0.44
N LYS A 113 -16.75 2.25 0.86
CA LYS A 113 -15.70 2.16 1.90
C LYS A 113 -14.65 1.10 1.56
N ASP A 114 -15.08 -0.08 1.13
CA ASP A 114 -14.17 -1.18 0.82
C ASP A 114 -13.42 -0.92 -0.49
N THR A 115 -14.09 -0.29 -1.47
CA THR A 115 -13.45 0.12 -2.74
C THR A 115 -12.35 1.15 -2.50
N ASP A 116 -12.63 2.15 -1.68
CA ASP A 116 -11.68 3.20 -1.32
C ASP A 116 -10.53 2.62 -0.50
N GLY A 117 -10.82 1.63 0.36
CA GLY A 117 -9.83 0.81 1.06
C GLY A 117 -8.85 0.14 0.11
N VAL A 118 -9.33 -0.64 -0.87
CA VAL A 118 -8.46 -1.30 -1.86
C VAL A 118 -7.61 -0.30 -2.65
N THR A 119 -8.23 0.81 -3.08
CA THR A 119 -7.52 1.88 -3.81
C THR A 119 -6.41 2.50 -2.96
N LEU A 120 -6.68 2.71 -1.67
CA LEU A 120 -5.71 3.23 -0.73
C LEU A 120 -4.55 2.24 -0.52
N LEU A 121 -4.85 0.96 -0.31
CA LEU A 121 -3.82 -0.09 -0.17
C LEU A 121 -2.90 -0.15 -1.39
N HIS A 122 -3.47 -0.14 -2.60
CA HIS A 122 -2.69 -0.10 -3.85
C HIS A 122 -1.79 1.13 -3.96
N SER A 123 -2.29 2.30 -3.53
CA SER A 123 -1.54 3.55 -3.60
C SER A 123 -0.38 3.63 -2.59
N LEU A 124 -0.48 2.93 -1.47
CA LEU A 124 0.50 2.97 -0.37
C LEU A 124 1.50 1.81 -0.40
N ALA A 125 1.14 0.69 -1.04
CA ALA A 125 1.98 -0.50 -1.12
C ALA A 125 3.40 -0.24 -1.66
N PRO A 126 3.64 0.57 -2.71
CA PRO A 126 5.00 0.85 -3.17
C PRO A 126 5.86 1.54 -2.11
N GLY A 127 5.31 2.53 -1.40
CA GLY A 127 6.04 3.23 -0.34
C GLY A 127 6.39 2.32 0.84
N LEU A 128 5.50 1.38 1.20
CA LEU A 128 5.80 0.34 2.20
C LEU A 128 6.91 -0.60 1.73
N LEU A 129 6.92 -0.98 0.46
CA LEU A 129 8.00 -1.80 -0.09
C LEU A 129 9.34 -1.04 -0.06
N ASP A 130 9.36 0.23 -0.44
CA ASP A 130 10.56 1.08 -0.42
C ASP A 130 11.12 1.24 1.01
N ILE A 131 10.23 1.41 2.00
CA ILE A 131 10.60 1.41 3.42
C ILE A 131 11.21 0.06 3.80
N SER A 132 10.57 -1.07 3.44
CA SER A 132 11.09 -2.41 3.73
C SER A 132 12.48 -2.65 3.12
N ASN A 133 12.70 -2.18 1.89
CA ASN A 133 13.99 -2.28 1.21
C ASN A 133 15.06 -1.42 1.90
N SER A 134 14.71 -0.21 2.35
CA SER A 134 15.61 0.68 3.11
C SER A 134 16.02 0.03 4.44
N LEU A 135 15.07 -0.58 5.14
CA LEU A 135 15.34 -1.33 6.37
C LEU A 135 16.21 -2.56 6.12
N GLN A 136 15.99 -3.28 5.01
CA GLN A 136 16.82 -4.42 4.60
C GLN A 136 18.26 -4.01 4.30
N ALA A 137 18.46 -2.82 3.74
CA ALA A 137 19.77 -2.25 3.47
C ALA A 137 20.52 -1.79 4.75
N GLY A 138 19.91 -1.95 5.94
CA GLY A 138 20.54 -1.65 7.22
C GLY A 138 20.43 -0.20 7.66
N VAL A 139 19.45 0.57 7.15
CA VAL A 139 19.17 1.92 7.66
C VAL A 139 18.86 1.83 9.16
N ALA A 140 19.75 2.39 9.98
CA ALA A 140 19.61 2.40 11.43
C ALA A 140 18.39 3.24 11.86
N ALA A 141 17.83 2.92 13.02
CA ALA A 141 16.72 3.67 13.60
C ALA A 141 17.11 5.11 14.00
N GLU A 142 18.40 5.34 14.25
CA GLU A 142 18.98 6.62 14.64
C GLU A 142 19.79 7.21 13.48
N GLY A 143 19.76 8.54 13.38
CA GLY A 143 20.40 9.29 12.30
C GLY A 143 19.41 9.77 11.24
N GLU A 144 19.87 10.70 10.41
CA GLU A 144 19.03 11.43 9.45
C GLU A 144 18.23 10.50 8.52
N GLN A 145 18.86 9.46 7.98
CA GLN A 145 18.19 8.47 7.13
C GLN A 145 17.15 7.65 7.90
N GLY A 146 17.45 7.28 9.15
CA GLY A 146 16.54 6.55 10.03
C GLY A 146 15.28 7.36 10.36
N TRP A 147 15.45 8.65 10.63
CA TRP A 147 14.35 9.57 10.90
C TRP A 147 13.45 9.74 9.68
N VAL A 148 14.03 9.85 8.47
CA VAL A 148 13.26 9.91 7.22
C VAL A 148 12.43 8.64 7.01
N VAL A 149 13.03 7.46 7.13
CA VAL A 149 12.31 6.18 6.98
C VAL A 149 11.22 6.04 8.04
N ARG A 150 11.49 6.49 9.28
CA ARG A 150 10.51 6.50 10.36
C ARG A 150 9.33 7.43 10.07
N ALA A 151 9.59 8.66 9.61
CA ALA A 151 8.56 9.61 9.21
C ALA A 151 7.68 9.04 8.11
N GLN A 152 8.30 8.47 7.06
CA GLN A 152 7.59 7.87 5.93
C GLN A 152 6.70 6.72 6.38
N LEU A 153 7.20 5.82 7.23
CA LEU A 153 6.38 4.74 7.79
C LEU A 153 5.21 5.32 8.59
N GLY A 154 5.47 6.28 9.46
CA GLY A 154 4.44 6.98 10.23
C GLY A 154 3.35 7.61 9.36
N GLN A 155 3.74 8.31 8.29
CA GLN A 155 2.80 8.93 7.34
C GLN A 155 1.91 7.88 6.67
N VAL A 156 2.50 6.76 6.24
CA VAL A 156 1.74 5.67 5.62
C VAL A 156 0.76 5.05 6.62
N LEU A 157 1.19 4.77 7.85
CA LEU A 157 0.34 4.22 8.90
C LEU A 157 -0.83 5.15 9.23
N ARG A 158 -0.58 6.46 9.33
CA ARG A 158 -1.63 7.46 9.53
C ARG A 158 -2.65 7.48 8.39
N ARG A 159 -2.21 7.30 7.16
CA ARG A 159 -3.09 7.26 5.98
C ARG A 159 -3.90 5.98 5.92
N LEU A 160 -3.30 4.82 6.21
CA LEU A 160 -4.02 3.55 6.35
C LEU A 160 -5.09 3.65 7.45
N GLY A 161 -4.78 4.40 8.51
CA GLY A 161 -5.73 4.68 9.58
C GLY A 161 -6.17 3.39 10.28
N LYS A 162 -7.47 3.32 10.62
CA LYS A 162 -8.12 2.22 11.37
C LYS A 162 -7.50 0.84 11.14
N ALA A 163 -7.33 0.09 12.23
CA ALA A 163 -6.73 -1.24 12.30
C ALA A 163 -6.98 -2.15 11.08
N HIS A 164 -8.24 -2.24 10.60
CA HIS A 164 -8.62 -3.16 9.52
C HIS A 164 -7.91 -2.97 8.16
N LEU A 165 -7.22 -1.86 7.90
CA LEU A 165 -6.44 -1.65 6.67
C LEU A 165 -4.92 -1.81 6.88
N LEU A 166 -4.46 -1.75 8.13
CA LEU A 166 -3.05 -1.75 8.45
C LEU A 166 -2.41 -3.08 8.05
N ARG A 167 -2.88 -4.19 8.62
CA ARG A 167 -2.32 -5.52 8.35
C ARG A 167 -2.50 -5.92 6.88
N PRO A 168 -3.67 -5.70 6.24
CA PRO A 168 -3.79 -5.88 4.79
C PRO A 168 -2.81 -5.04 3.97
N GLY A 169 -2.50 -3.81 4.38
CA GLY A 169 -1.52 -2.96 3.70
C GLY A 169 -0.11 -3.56 3.72
N LEU A 170 0.32 -4.11 4.85
CA LEU A 170 1.62 -4.78 4.96
C LEU A 170 1.68 -6.05 4.10
N VAL A 171 0.58 -6.82 4.07
CA VAL A 171 0.45 -8.00 3.20
C VAL A 171 0.56 -7.59 1.73
N VAL A 172 -0.20 -6.59 1.29
CA VAL A 172 -0.20 -6.13 -0.11
C VAL A 172 1.16 -5.58 -0.54
N ALA A 173 1.85 -4.85 0.33
CA ALA A 173 3.21 -4.36 0.05
C ALA A 173 4.19 -5.52 -0.18
N SER A 174 4.09 -6.57 0.62
CA SER A 174 4.96 -7.75 0.53
C SER A 174 4.80 -8.51 -0.79
N LEU A 175 3.64 -8.38 -1.46
CA LEU A 175 3.36 -9.03 -2.74
C LEU A 175 3.97 -8.31 -3.94
N LEU A 176 4.37 -7.03 -3.81
CA LEU A 176 4.89 -6.24 -4.93
C LEU A 176 6.21 -6.74 -5.50
N SER A 177 6.95 -7.56 -4.75
CA SER A 177 8.17 -8.22 -5.23
C SER A 177 7.89 -9.34 -6.25
N MET A 178 6.63 -9.76 -6.40
CA MET A 178 6.25 -10.83 -7.34
C MET A 178 6.26 -10.33 -8.80
N PRO A 179 6.77 -11.13 -9.76
CA PRO A 179 6.62 -10.85 -11.19
C PRO A 179 5.16 -10.68 -11.63
N GLU A 180 4.24 -11.47 -11.07
CA GLU A 180 2.81 -11.43 -11.37
C GLU A 180 2.12 -10.18 -10.81
N ALA A 181 2.73 -9.54 -9.81
CA ALA A 181 2.26 -8.25 -9.29
C ALA A 181 2.73 -7.07 -10.16
N ARG A 182 3.41 -7.28 -11.31
CA ARG A 182 3.73 -6.18 -12.22
C ARG A 182 2.45 -5.51 -12.76
N PRO A 183 2.41 -4.17 -12.90
CA PRO A 183 1.21 -3.52 -13.39
C PRO A 183 0.87 -3.92 -14.83
N LEU A 184 -0.37 -4.32 -15.05
CA LEU A 184 -0.95 -4.60 -16.35
C LEU A 184 -1.62 -3.34 -16.93
N GLY A 185 -1.84 -3.34 -18.24
CA GLY A 185 -2.58 -2.28 -18.92
C GLY A 185 -1.87 -0.93 -18.99
N VAL A 186 -0.57 -0.88 -18.67
CA VAL A 186 0.27 0.31 -18.84
C VAL A 186 0.81 0.33 -20.27
N GLN A 187 0.48 1.37 -21.03
CA GLN A 187 1.10 1.59 -22.34
C GLN A 187 2.59 1.87 -22.12
N HIS A 188 3.43 0.89 -22.41
CA HIS A 188 4.87 1.11 -22.45
C HIS A 188 5.15 1.95 -23.70
N ALA A 189 5.86 3.07 -23.53
CA ALA A 189 6.36 3.81 -24.69
C ALA A 189 7.11 2.82 -25.60
N ALA A 190 6.77 2.82 -26.89
CA ALA A 190 7.25 1.85 -27.87
C ALA A 190 8.78 1.70 -27.79
N GLY A 191 9.24 0.57 -27.26
CA GLY A 191 10.67 0.34 -27.05
C GLY A 191 11.06 -0.97 -26.36
N SER A 192 10.10 -1.85 -26.03
CA SER A 192 10.41 -3.17 -25.46
C SER A 192 9.54 -4.20 -26.14
N SER A 193 10.14 -4.94 -27.07
CA SER A 193 9.53 -6.10 -27.71
C SER A 193 9.11 -7.12 -26.65
N PRO A 194 7.95 -7.79 -26.77
CA PRO A 194 7.59 -8.89 -25.89
C PRO A 194 8.39 -10.12 -26.31
N GLU A 195 9.57 -10.30 -25.72
CA GLU A 195 10.33 -11.53 -25.89
C GLU A 195 9.66 -12.64 -25.07
N ALA A 196 8.91 -13.46 -25.80
CA ALA A 196 8.54 -14.85 -25.54
C ALA A 196 8.47 -15.29 -24.06
N ALA A 197 7.23 -15.45 -23.58
CA ALA A 197 6.92 -16.38 -22.51
C ALA A 197 7.29 -17.81 -22.93
N HIS A 198 8.51 -18.25 -22.62
CA HIS A 198 8.85 -19.65 -22.48
C HIS A 198 8.95 -19.97 -20.99
N SER A 199 8.12 -20.90 -20.54
CA SER A 199 8.10 -21.39 -19.15
C SER A 199 9.43 -22.02 -18.74
N PRO A 200 9.85 -21.80 -17.50
CA PRO A 200 10.37 -22.86 -16.65
C PRO A 200 9.30 -23.21 -15.61
N GLY A 201 8.95 -24.50 -15.49
CA GLY A 201 8.08 -24.95 -14.40
C GLY A 201 8.68 -24.61 -13.03
N PRO A 202 7.86 -24.44 -11.98
CA PRO A 202 8.36 -24.09 -10.67
C PRO A 202 9.19 -25.26 -10.13
N THR A 203 10.50 -25.04 -9.99
CA THR A 203 11.34 -25.91 -9.16
C THR A 203 10.97 -25.60 -7.71
N SER A 204 10.63 -26.61 -6.92
CA SER A 204 10.11 -26.49 -5.54
C SER A 204 10.99 -25.66 -4.57
N SER A 205 12.25 -25.41 -4.92
CA SER A 205 13.15 -24.54 -4.17
C SER A 205 12.91 -23.04 -4.38
N GLN A 206 12.49 -22.61 -5.57
CA GLN A 206 12.26 -21.18 -5.87
C GLN A 206 11.00 -20.65 -5.17
N THR A 207 9.91 -21.44 -5.16
CA THR A 207 8.64 -21.06 -4.55
C THR A 207 8.69 -20.97 -3.02
N GLN A 208 9.56 -21.75 -2.38
CA GLN A 208 9.82 -21.66 -0.94
C GLN A 208 10.60 -20.39 -0.57
N ASP A 209 11.62 -20.06 -1.35
CA ASP A 209 12.44 -18.86 -1.16
C ASP A 209 11.60 -17.58 -1.33
N ASP A 210 10.77 -17.55 -2.37
CA ASP A 210 9.86 -16.42 -2.63
C ASP A 210 8.83 -16.23 -1.50
N SER A 211 8.32 -17.32 -0.92
CA SER A 211 7.36 -17.27 0.19
C SER A 211 8.00 -16.78 1.48
N ALA A 212 9.24 -17.21 1.75
CA ALA A 212 10.01 -16.75 2.89
C ALA A 212 10.33 -15.25 2.78
N SER A 213 10.75 -14.78 1.61
CA SER A 213 11.03 -13.37 1.35
C SER A 213 9.82 -12.45 1.59
N ARG A 214 8.62 -12.87 1.16
CA ARG A 214 7.38 -12.13 1.44
C ARG A 214 7.08 -12.04 2.93
N LEU A 215 7.25 -13.14 3.65
CA LEU A 215 7.05 -13.18 5.10
C LEU A 215 8.08 -12.33 5.83
N GLU A 216 9.33 -12.30 5.37
CA GLU A 216 10.36 -11.43 5.92
C GLU A 216 10.03 -9.95 5.68
N CYS A 217 9.56 -9.59 4.49
CA CYS A 217 9.10 -8.23 4.19
C CYS A 217 7.98 -7.79 5.15
N TYR A 218 6.97 -8.62 5.35
CA TYR A 218 5.89 -8.37 6.32
C TYR A 218 6.45 -8.17 7.73
N ASN A 219 7.26 -9.12 8.21
CA ASN A 219 7.80 -9.09 9.57
C ASN A 219 8.71 -7.87 9.80
N ARG A 220 9.45 -7.45 8.78
CA ARG A 220 10.32 -6.27 8.84
C ARG A 220 9.50 -5.00 9.04
N LEU A 221 8.41 -4.84 8.31
CA LEU A 221 7.51 -3.70 8.45
C LEU A 221 6.80 -3.72 9.81
N ASP A 222 6.26 -4.88 10.23
CA ASP A 222 5.59 -5.03 11.52
C ASP A 222 6.54 -4.75 12.69
N ALA A 223 7.76 -5.29 12.64
CA ALA A 223 8.80 -5.03 13.65
C ALA A 223 9.24 -3.57 13.66
N ALA A 224 9.36 -2.91 12.50
CA ALA A 224 9.71 -1.50 12.41
C ALA A 224 8.65 -0.60 13.06
N MET A 225 7.37 -0.93 12.94
CA MET A 225 6.31 -0.18 13.63
C MET A 225 6.50 -0.18 15.15
N ALA A 226 6.83 -1.35 15.72
CA ALA A 226 7.08 -1.48 17.15
C ALA A 226 8.39 -0.80 17.56
N SER A 227 9.49 -1.06 16.85
CA SER A 227 10.82 -0.54 17.20
C SER A 227 10.92 0.98 17.06
N PHE A 228 10.18 1.56 16.11
CA PHE A 228 10.12 3.01 15.93
C PHE A 228 9.12 3.70 16.86
N GLY A 229 8.38 2.96 17.69
CA GLY A 229 7.39 3.53 18.59
C GLY A 229 6.20 4.16 17.85
N LEU A 230 5.86 3.66 16.65
CA LEU A 230 4.78 4.17 15.81
C LEU A 230 3.44 3.47 16.05
N GLN A 231 3.35 2.62 17.07
CA GLN A 231 2.10 1.96 17.43
C GLN A 231 1.04 2.99 17.81
N GLY A 232 -0.13 2.92 17.17
CA GLY A 232 -1.22 3.87 17.40
C GLY A 232 -1.00 5.26 16.77
N CYS A 233 0.01 5.45 15.93
CA CYS A 233 0.35 6.78 15.41
C CYS A 233 -0.75 7.41 14.54
N TRP A 234 -1.71 6.62 14.04
CA TRP A 234 -2.91 7.10 13.35
C TRP A 234 -3.83 7.95 14.24
N ASP A 235 -3.80 7.76 15.56
CA ASP A 235 -4.63 8.52 16.52
C ASP A 235 -3.85 9.68 17.18
N TRP A 236 -2.56 9.85 16.88
CA TRP A 236 -1.76 10.93 17.47
C TRP A 236 -2.28 12.30 17.04
N ARG A 237 -2.41 13.19 18.03
CA ARG A 237 -2.63 14.61 17.80
C ARG A 237 -1.29 15.27 17.51
N PRO A 238 -1.24 16.23 16.56
CA PRO A 238 -0.05 17.05 16.34
C PRO A 238 0.43 17.68 17.65
N LEU A 239 1.75 17.74 17.86
CA LEU A 239 2.36 18.40 19.02
C LEU A 239 2.04 19.89 19.11
N LEU A 240 1.85 20.55 17.96
CA LEU A 240 1.50 21.96 17.85
C LEU A 240 0.16 22.14 17.15
N ASP A 241 -0.71 22.95 17.75
CA ASP A 241 -1.93 23.40 17.10
C ASP A 241 -1.67 24.53 16.08
N GLY A 242 -2.70 24.91 15.31
CA GLY A 242 -2.54 25.94 14.28
C GLY A 242 -2.13 27.31 14.83
N LYS A 243 -2.49 27.65 16.06
CA LYS A 243 -2.10 28.93 16.68
C LYS A 243 -0.66 28.88 17.13
N GLU A 244 -0.23 27.76 17.68
CA GLU A 244 1.14 27.54 18.15
C GLU A 244 2.13 27.52 16.99
N VAL A 245 1.77 26.89 15.86
CA VAL A 245 2.56 26.96 14.63
C VAL A 245 2.64 28.40 14.11
N MET A 246 1.52 29.14 14.09
CA MET A 246 1.54 30.55 13.67
C MET A 246 2.45 31.41 14.57
N GLN A 247 2.39 31.21 15.89
CA GLN A 247 3.23 31.93 16.84
C GLN A 247 4.71 31.59 16.67
N ALA A 248 5.05 30.31 16.56
CA ALA A 248 6.43 29.86 16.37
C ALA A 248 7.03 30.37 15.04
N ALA A 249 6.21 30.45 13.99
CA ALA A 249 6.61 30.89 12.66
C ALA A 249 6.44 32.40 12.39
N ASN A 250 6.02 33.20 13.38
CA ASN A 250 5.69 34.62 13.21
C ASN A 250 4.67 34.91 12.09
N LEU A 251 3.76 33.96 11.81
CA LEU A 251 2.71 34.12 10.81
C LEU A 251 1.54 34.92 11.39
N THR A 252 1.12 35.95 10.68
CA THR A 252 0.00 36.82 11.09
C THR A 252 -1.34 36.37 10.53
N LYS A 253 -1.35 35.51 9.51
CA LYS A 253 -2.57 34.99 8.86
C LYS A 253 -2.45 33.49 8.63
N GLY A 254 -3.55 32.79 8.82
CA GLY A 254 -3.68 31.40 8.37
C GLY A 254 -3.69 31.31 6.84
N GLY A 255 -3.30 30.16 6.30
CA GLY A 255 -3.27 29.92 4.86
C GLY A 255 -2.63 28.59 4.47
N PRO A 256 -2.38 28.36 3.17
CA PRO A 256 -1.73 27.14 2.68
C PRO A 256 -0.36 26.90 3.31
N GLU A 257 0.35 27.96 3.67
CA GLU A 257 1.64 27.92 4.35
C GLU A 257 1.53 27.32 5.77
N LEU A 258 0.53 27.71 6.54
CA LEU A 258 0.25 27.11 7.84
C LEU A 258 0.02 25.59 7.71
N GLY A 259 -0.74 25.16 6.70
CA GLY A 259 -0.96 23.72 6.44
C GLY A 259 0.33 22.96 6.15
N LYS A 260 1.28 23.57 5.41
CA LYS A 260 2.60 22.98 5.17
C LYS A 260 3.40 22.85 6.47
N LEU A 261 3.45 23.90 7.28
CA LEU A 261 4.18 23.89 8.55
C LEU A 261 3.57 22.89 9.55
N THR A 262 2.24 22.80 9.65
CA THR A 262 1.58 21.77 10.45
C THR A 262 1.93 20.36 9.98
N GLY A 263 2.04 20.15 8.65
CA GLY A 263 2.51 18.89 8.08
C GLY A 263 3.96 18.57 8.48
N LEU A 264 4.86 19.55 8.37
CA LEU A 264 6.27 19.41 8.78
C LEU A 264 6.42 19.08 10.26
N VAL A 265 5.65 19.72 11.13
CA VAL A 265 5.65 19.43 12.57
C VAL A 265 5.18 18.00 12.85
N LEU A 266 4.17 17.52 12.10
CA LEU A 266 3.73 16.13 12.22
C LEU A 266 4.81 15.16 11.74
N ASP A 267 5.52 15.46 10.66
CA ASP A 267 6.63 14.64 10.16
C ASP A 267 7.78 14.59 11.17
N PHE A 268 8.08 15.72 11.81
CA PHE A 268 9.02 15.78 12.93
C PHE A 268 8.56 14.90 14.10
N GLN A 269 7.30 14.98 14.50
CA GLN A 269 6.73 14.14 15.57
C GLN A 269 6.81 12.64 15.23
N LEU A 270 6.58 12.26 13.98
CA LEU A 270 6.72 10.87 13.53
C LEU A 270 8.18 10.41 13.55
N SER A 271 9.11 11.31 13.20
CA SER A 271 10.56 11.06 13.29
C SER A 271 11.05 10.94 14.74
N HIS A 272 10.44 11.72 15.64
CA HIS A 272 10.80 11.82 17.06
C HIS A 272 9.58 11.61 17.95
N PRO A 273 9.08 10.36 18.13
CA PRO A 273 7.88 10.08 18.91
C PRO A 273 7.91 10.53 20.38
N GLN A 274 9.10 10.74 20.93
CA GLN A 274 9.31 11.21 22.30
C GLN A 274 9.54 12.73 22.40
N ALA A 275 9.56 13.44 21.27
CA ALA A 275 9.77 14.89 21.26
C ALA A 275 8.64 15.60 22.00
N THR A 276 9.01 16.61 22.77
CA THR A 276 8.05 17.46 23.45
C THR A 276 7.55 18.57 22.53
N LYS A 277 6.61 19.34 23.06
CA LYS A 277 6.12 20.54 22.38
C LYS A 277 7.22 21.59 22.20
N GLU A 278 8.06 21.75 23.20
CA GLU A 278 9.20 22.67 23.18
C GLU A 278 10.21 22.27 22.09
N ASP A 279 10.50 20.97 21.97
CA ASP A 279 11.37 20.45 20.90
C ASP A 279 10.81 20.78 19.51
N ALA A 280 9.49 20.60 19.32
CA ALA A 280 8.84 20.91 18.05
C ALA A 280 8.88 22.41 17.71
N ILE A 281 8.73 23.30 18.70
CA ILE A 281 8.86 24.75 18.50
C ILE A 281 10.29 25.11 18.09
N ALA A 282 11.29 24.61 18.82
CA ALA A 282 12.69 24.88 18.55
C ALA A 282 13.09 24.39 17.14
N TRP A 283 12.69 23.17 16.79
CA TRP A 283 12.92 22.60 15.47
C TRP A 283 12.26 23.43 14.36
N LEU A 284 10.99 23.82 14.52
CA LEU A 284 10.27 24.60 13.53
C LEU A 284 10.92 25.97 13.28
N GLN A 285 11.35 26.65 14.35
CA GLN A 285 12.06 27.93 14.24
C GLN A 285 13.40 27.79 13.51
N GLN A 286 14.13 26.71 13.78
CA GLN A 286 15.38 26.41 13.06
C GLN A 286 15.13 26.20 11.57
N GLN A 287 14.13 25.39 11.20
CA GLN A 287 13.78 25.12 9.80
C GLN A 287 13.40 26.39 9.02
N ILE A 288 12.70 27.33 9.67
CA ILE A 288 12.31 28.60 9.04
C ILE A 288 13.54 29.49 8.81
N ASN A 289 14.50 29.51 9.74
CA ASN A 289 15.71 30.31 9.60
C ASN A 289 16.69 29.75 8.55
N GLU A 290 16.65 28.44 8.28
CA GLU A 290 17.51 27.76 7.30
C GLU A 290 16.93 27.74 5.88
N ALA A 291 15.63 27.99 5.71
CA ALA A 291 15.00 28.06 4.39
C ALA A 291 15.45 29.32 3.63
N PRO A 292 16.04 29.21 2.42
CA PRO A 292 16.34 30.38 1.59
C PRO A 292 15.02 31.07 1.19
N GLY A 293 14.91 32.35 1.51
CA GLY A 293 13.74 33.20 1.24
C GLY A 293 13.46 33.46 -0.23
#